data_AF-A0A4V5UZY7-F1
#
_entry.id   AF-A0A4V5UZY7-F1
#
_cell.length_a   1.000
_cell.length_b   1.000
_cell.length_c   1.000
_cell.angle_alpha   90.00
_cell.angle_beta   90.00
_cell.angle_gamma   90.00
#
_symmetry.space_group_name_H-M   'P 1'
#
loop_
_entity.id
_entity.type
_entity.pdbx_description
1 polymer ?
#
loop_
_entity_poly.entity_id
_entity_poly.type
_entity_poly.pdbx_seq_one_letter_code
_entity_poly.pdbx_strand_id
1 'polypeptide(L)'
;MRYYEDQRKNTANPGLALREELVEIARSVHAQNLDAETAARWRLVETAWATGISDGVLGPLLIYDPETQHLMLQTKRRRKSVTGVVAALNGYRDGRCAYCDQIMATTTPIVEHVLPWKLLTRSWSGPDVDAVWYLVLSCVSCNQAKQDRAPHETWMPWLEQRNNDLIESLHPLREVLMAQTGATSALRHTTLKRAYEQATELLPSVWTPPAGAHF
;
A
#
# COMPACT_ATOMS: atom_id res chain seq x y z
N MET A 1 5.73 5.21 19.59
CA MET A 1 6.72 4.21 20.00
C MET A 1 8.12 4.76 19.75
N ARG A 2 9.09 4.58 20.66
CA ARG A 2 10.50 4.95 20.45
C ARG A 2 11.30 3.65 20.37
N TYR A 3 12.20 3.52 19.40
CA TYR A 3 13.00 2.30 19.15
C TYR A 3 14.41 2.35 19.76
N TYR A 4 14.80 3.51 20.28
CA TYR A 4 16.08 3.74 20.92
C TYR A 4 15.95 4.76 22.05
N GLU A 5 16.98 4.80 22.89
CA GLU A 5 17.23 5.86 23.85
C GLU A 5 18.47 6.64 23.46
N ASP A 6 18.37 7.96 23.44
CA ASP A 6 19.52 8.84 23.22
C ASP A 6 20.29 9.00 24.53
N GLN A 7 21.36 8.22 24.68
CA GLN A 7 22.26 8.25 25.83
C GLN A 7 23.56 9.00 25.50
N ARG A 8 23.63 9.80 24.42
CA ARG A 8 24.87 10.50 24.01
C ARG A 8 25.40 11.48 25.06
N LYS A 9 24.55 11.92 25.98
CA LYS A 9 24.92 12.80 27.12
C LYS A 9 25.31 12.02 28.39
N ASN A 10 25.21 10.69 28.38
CA ASN A 10 25.64 9.85 29.49
C ASN A 10 27.16 9.73 29.49
N THR A 11 27.81 10.17 30.57
CA THR A 11 29.28 10.16 30.71
C THR A 11 29.86 8.76 30.91
N ALA A 12 29.08 7.79 31.37
CA ALA A 12 29.53 6.42 31.59
C ALA A 12 29.46 5.56 30.31
N ASN A 13 28.40 5.74 29.50
CA ASN A 13 28.16 5.02 28.25
C ASN A 13 27.51 5.95 27.21
N PRO A 14 28.28 6.81 26.53
CA PRO A 14 27.73 7.70 25.51
C PRO A 14 27.37 6.91 24.26
N GLY A 15 26.09 6.95 23.85
CA GLY A 15 25.64 6.27 22.65
C GLY A 15 24.13 6.30 22.43
N LEU A 16 23.66 5.50 21.47
CA LEU A 16 22.24 5.18 21.32
C LEU A 16 22.03 3.77 21.87
N ALA A 17 21.16 3.61 22.86
CA ALA A 17 20.76 2.29 23.34
C ALA A 17 19.55 1.84 22.54
N LEU A 18 19.70 0.77 21.77
CA LEU A 18 18.58 0.15 21.05
C LEU A 18 17.65 -0.53 22.05
N ARG A 19 16.35 -0.40 21.85
CA ARG A 19 15.36 -1.10 22.69
C ARG A 19 15.03 -2.47 22.12
N GLU A 20 14.51 -3.35 22.95
CA GLU A 20 14.21 -4.74 22.59
C GLU A 20 13.25 -4.82 21.40
N GLU A 21 12.29 -3.91 21.27
CA GLU A 21 11.32 -3.91 20.17
C GLU A 21 12.00 -3.78 18.79
N LEU A 22 13.08 -3.01 18.70
CA LEU A 22 13.85 -2.91 17.45
C LEU A 22 14.65 -4.18 17.18
N VAL A 23 15.16 -4.82 18.24
CA VAL A 23 15.90 -6.08 18.16
C VAL A 23 14.97 -7.23 17.74
N GLU A 24 13.75 -7.26 18.25
CA GLU A 24 12.70 -8.21 17.86
C GLU A 24 12.38 -8.07 16.37
N ILE A 25 12.19 -6.85 15.87
CA ILE A 25 11.96 -6.59 14.45
C ILE A 25 13.15 -7.09 13.61
N ALA A 26 14.38 -6.78 14.01
CA ALA A 26 15.59 -7.18 13.32
C ALA A 26 15.82 -8.71 13.30
N ARG A 27 15.25 -9.45 14.27
CA ARG A 27 15.30 -10.92 14.33
C ARG A 27 14.09 -11.60 13.70
N SER A 28 13.04 -10.83 13.41
CA SER A 28 11.81 -11.37 12.84
C SER A 28 12.00 -11.81 11.38
N VAL A 29 11.05 -12.61 10.88
CA VAL A 29 10.97 -12.93 9.45
C VAL A 29 10.81 -11.69 8.56
N HIS A 30 10.39 -10.55 9.14
CA HIS A 30 10.18 -9.30 8.42
C HIS A 30 11.49 -8.57 8.13
N ALA A 31 12.57 -8.87 8.85
CA ALA A 31 13.89 -8.25 8.65
C ALA A 31 14.38 -8.35 7.21
N GLN A 32 14.06 -9.45 6.52
CA GLN A 32 14.44 -9.68 5.13
C GLN A 32 13.81 -8.68 4.14
N ASN A 33 12.69 -8.05 4.52
CA ASN A 33 11.97 -7.10 3.67
C ASN A 33 12.28 -5.64 4.01
N LEU A 34 12.89 -5.36 5.17
CA LEU A 34 13.10 -4.00 5.67
C LEU A 34 13.97 -3.16 4.74
N ASP A 35 15.03 -3.74 4.16
CA ASP A 35 15.92 -3.02 3.25
C ASP A 35 15.18 -2.60 1.96
N ALA A 36 14.41 -3.51 1.38
CA ALA A 36 13.63 -3.25 0.19
C ALA A 36 12.54 -2.20 0.44
N GLU A 37 11.84 -2.31 1.57
CA GLU A 37 10.83 -1.33 2.00
C GLU A 37 11.45 0.04 2.23
N THR A 38 12.52 0.12 3.03
CA THR A 38 13.19 1.38 3.36
C THR A 38 13.69 2.05 2.09
N ALA A 39 14.30 1.30 1.18
CA ALA A 39 14.75 1.81 -0.11
C ALA A 39 13.58 2.26 -1.00
N ALA A 40 12.43 1.58 -0.98
CA ALA A 40 11.25 2.00 -1.73
C ALA A 40 10.67 3.32 -1.21
N ARG A 41 10.57 3.46 0.11
CA ARG A 41 10.11 4.68 0.78
C ARG A 41 11.05 5.85 0.54
N TRP A 42 12.36 5.60 0.62
CA TRP A 42 13.36 6.62 0.36
C TRP A 42 13.34 7.08 -1.10
N ARG A 43 13.20 6.16 -2.05
CA ARG A 43 13.07 6.50 -3.49
C ARG A 43 11.88 7.40 -3.79
N LEU A 44 10.75 7.23 -3.11
CA LEU A 44 9.58 8.11 -3.26
C LEU A 44 9.91 9.54 -2.81
N VAL A 45 10.55 9.69 -1.65
CA VAL A 45 10.97 10.98 -1.10
C VAL A 45 12.06 11.64 -1.96
N GLU A 46 13.10 10.90 -2.34
CA GLU A 46 14.17 11.39 -3.22
C GLU A 46 13.63 11.86 -4.57
N THR A 47 12.60 11.17 -5.10
CA THR A 47 11.97 11.59 -6.36
C THR A 47 11.24 12.91 -6.21
N ALA A 48 10.57 13.16 -5.09
CA ALA A 48 9.95 14.46 -4.81
C ALA A 48 11.00 15.57 -4.77
N TRP A 49 12.08 15.36 -4.01
CA TRP A 49 13.18 16.34 -3.94
C TRP A 49 13.85 16.58 -5.29
N ALA A 50 14.19 15.53 -6.02
CA ALA A 50 14.88 15.63 -7.31
C ALA A 50 14.04 16.34 -8.39
N THR A 51 12.72 16.33 -8.26
CA THR A 51 11.82 17.00 -9.21
C THR A 51 11.49 18.43 -8.80
N GLY A 52 11.86 18.84 -7.59
CA GLY A 52 11.48 20.14 -7.00
C GLY A 52 9.98 20.25 -6.75
N ILE A 53 9.28 19.12 -6.73
CA ILE A 53 7.83 19.02 -6.56
C ILE A 53 7.58 18.66 -5.11
N SER A 54 6.72 19.42 -4.42
CA SER A 54 6.29 19.05 -3.07
C SER A 54 5.49 17.74 -3.12
N ASP A 55 5.52 16.95 -2.04
CA ASP A 55 4.86 15.64 -2.00
C ASP A 55 3.39 15.70 -2.46
N GLY A 56 2.68 16.78 -2.10
CA GLY A 56 1.27 17.01 -2.49
C GLY A 56 1.04 17.14 -4.01
N VAL A 57 2.05 17.55 -4.77
CA VAL A 57 1.99 17.66 -6.24
C VAL A 57 2.58 16.41 -6.91
N LEU A 58 3.44 15.65 -6.22
CA LEU A 58 3.97 14.39 -6.71
C LEU A 58 2.88 13.29 -6.74
N GLY A 59 1.97 13.31 -5.76
CA GLY A 59 0.89 12.33 -5.63
C GLY A 59 0.11 12.06 -6.93
N PRO A 60 -0.48 13.09 -7.56
CA PRO A 60 -1.20 12.96 -8.84
C PRO A 60 -0.35 12.51 -10.03
N LEU A 61 0.98 12.62 -9.95
CA LEU A 61 1.91 12.28 -11.03
C LEU A 61 2.46 10.86 -10.90
N LEU A 62 2.27 10.20 -9.77
CA LEU A 62 2.64 8.80 -9.59
C LEU A 62 1.53 7.90 -10.13
N ILE A 63 1.86 7.14 -11.18
CA ILE A 63 1.00 6.13 -11.77
C ILE A 63 1.60 4.75 -11.51
N TYR A 64 0.75 3.73 -11.45
CA TYR A 64 1.18 2.35 -11.46
C TYR A 64 1.35 1.88 -12.90
N ASP A 65 2.39 1.09 -13.13
CA ASP A 65 2.61 0.38 -14.38
C ASP A 65 2.42 -1.12 -14.16
N PRO A 66 1.34 -1.73 -14.68
CA PRO A 66 1.06 -3.14 -14.46
C PRO A 66 2.05 -4.08 -15.15
N GLU A 67 2.73 -3.64 -16.23
CA GLU A 67 3.69 -4.47 -16.94
C GLU A 67 4.98 -4.65 -16.13
N THR A 68 5.47 -3.56 -15.55
CA THR A 68 6.71 -3.56 -14.76
C THR A 68 6.46 -3.74 -13.26
N GLN A 69 5.21 -3.63 -12.81
CA GLN A 69 4.78 -3.58 -11.42
C GLN A 69 5.46 -2.46 -10.61
N HIS A 70 5.74 -1.33 -11.26
CA HIS A 70 6.43 -0.19 -10.66
C HIS A 70 5.50 1.02 -10.55
N LEU A 71 5.78 1.86 -9.55
CA LEU A 71 5.32 3.23 -9.50
C LEU A 71 6.21 4.07 -10.41
N MET A 72 5.56 4.75 -11.35
CA MET A 72 6.20 5.59 -12.35
C MET A 72 5.79 7.03 -12.10
N LEU A 73 6.77 7.93 -12.09
CA LEU A 73 6.50 9.35 -12.18
C LEU A 73 6.18 9.69 -13.62
N GLN A 74 4.96 10.13 -13.88
CA GLN A 74 4.49 10.61 -15.18
C GLN A 74 4.31 12.13 -15.15
N THR A 75 5.21 12.83 -15.85
CA THR A 75 5.10 14.27 -16.11
C THR A 75 4.75 14.48 -17.58
N LYS A 76 4.34 15.70 -17.97
CA LYS A 76 4.09 16.06 -19.38
C LYS A 76 5.28 15.80 -20.31
N ARG A 77 6.51 15.68 -19.79
CA ARG A 77 7.74 15.58 -20.57
C ARG A 77 8.48 14.25 -20.42
N ARG A 78 8.23 13.50 -19.34
CA ARG A 78 9.04 12.32 -18.96
C ARG A 78 8.21 11.33 -18.14
N ARG A 79 8.48 10.03 -18.37
CA ARG A 79 8.09 8.91 -17.51
C ARG A 79 9.35 8.33 -16.87
N LYS A 80 9.39 8.20 -15.55
CA LYS A 80 10.54 7.67 -14.80
C LYS A 80 10.08 6.63 -13.79
N SER A 81 10.72 5.46 -13.77
CA SER A 81 10.50 4.47 -12.72
C SER A 81 10.99 4.98 -11.38
N VAL A 82 10.16 4.86 -10.35
CA VAL A 82 10.45 5.28 -8.97
C VAL A 82 10.76 4.07 -8.11
N THR A 83 9.80 3.19 -7.88
CA THR A 83 9.98 2.00 -7.04
C THR A 83 8.98 0.90 -7.38
N GLY A 84 9.32 -0.36 -7.10
CA GLY A 84 8.38 -1.48 -7.23
C GLY A 84 7.23 -1.39 -6.22
N VAL A 85 6.01 -1.74 -6.66
CA VAL A 85 4.79 -1.68 -5.82
C VAL A 85 4.85 -2.67 -4.67
N VAL A 86 5.40 -3.86 -4.89
CA VAL A 86 5.58 -4.85 -3.82
C VAL A 86 6.35 -4.22 -2.67
N ALA A 87 7.56 -3.70 -2.91
CA ALA A 87 8.36 -3.07 -1.86
C ALA A 87 7.67 -1.85 -1.22
N ALA A 88 6.91 -1.06 -1.99
CA ALA A 88 6.20 0.11 -1.48
C ALA A 88 4.97 -0.22 -0.61
N LEU A 89 4.34 -1.39 -0.82
CA LEU A 89 3.16 -1.84 -0.07
C LEU A 89 3.48 -2.84 1.03
N ASN A 90 4.60 -3.57 0.91
CA ASN A 90 4.93 -4.70 1.79
C ASN A 90 5.17 -4.29 3.24
N GLY A 91 5.77 -3.12 3.45
CA GLY A 91 6.15 -2.62 4.76
C GLY A 91 5.01 -2.38 5.73
N TYR A 92 3.81 -2.13 5.20
CA TYR A 92 2.64 -1.90 6.05
C TYR A 92 1.95 -3.21 6.47
N ARG A 93 2.26 -4.33 5.80
CA ARG A 93 1.61 -5.63 6.04
C ARG A 93 2.58 -6.70 6.49
N ASP A 94 3.81 -6.33 6.81
CA ASP A 94 4.79 -7.27 7.35
C ASP A 94 4.95 -8.53 6.48
N GLY A 95 4.87 -8.42 5.14
CA GLY A 95 4.94 -9.60 4.28
C GLY A 95 3.70 -10.50 4.31
N ARG A 96 2.56 -10.05 4.84
CA ARG A 96 1.32 -10.85 4.95
C ARG A 96 0.37 -10.60 3.80
N CYS A 97 -0.34 -11.65 3.40
CA CYS A 97 -1.41 -11.54 2.41
C CYS A 97 -2.55 -10.68 2.97
N ALA A 98 -3.05 -9.73 2.18
CA ALA A 98 -4.16 -8.86 2.55
C ALA A 98 -5.47 -9.59 2.88
N TYR A 99 -5.64 -10.83 2.38
CA TYR A 99 -6.86 -11.60 2.56
C TYR A 99 -6.78 -12.57 3.73
N CYS A 100 -5.85 -13.54 3.70
CA CYS A 100 -5.75 -14.60 4.72
C CYS A 100 -4.80 -14.27 5.88
N ASP A 101 -4.13 -13.12 5.83
CA ASP A 101 -3.16 -12.63 6.82
C ASP A 101 -1.95 -13.56 7.09
N GLN A 102 -1.75 -14.56 6.23
CA GLN A 102 -0.60 -15.45 6.31
C GLN A 102 0.66 -14.78 5.74
N ILE A 103 1.80 -15.07 6.35
CA ILE A 103 3.12 -14.58 5.93
C ILE A 103 3.50 -15.22 4.58
N MET A 104 3.98 -14.40 3.64
CA MET A 104 4.37 -14.77 2.28
C MET A 104 5.89 -14.88 2.11
N ALA A 105 6.61 -15.33 3.15
CA ALA A 105 8.07 -15.28 3.21
C ALA A 105 8.79 -15.99 2.05
N THR A 106 8.18 -17.01 1.45
CA THR A 106 8.78 -17.83 0.40
C THR A 106 8.16 -17.64 -0.98
N THR A 107 7.12 -16.80 -1.08
CA THR A 107 6.36 -16.61 -2.31
C THR A 107 6.40 -15.16 -2.72
N THR A 108 6.74 -14.88 -3.98
CA THR A 108 6.61 -13.54 -4.55
C THR A 108 5.16 -13.08 -4.42
N PRO A 109 4.89 -11.99 -3.68
CA PRO A 109 3.53 -11.48 -3.53
C PRO A 109 2.96 -11.06 -4.89
N ILE A 110 1.66 -11.30 -5.09
CA ILE A 110 0.94 -10.82 -6.27
C ILE A 110 0.41 -9.42 -5.96
N VAL A 111 0.70 -8.45 -6.82
CA VAL A 111 0.02 -7.14 -6.81
C VAL A 111 -1.35 -7.34 -7.41
N GLU A 112 -2.38 -7.18 -6.59
CA GLU A 112 -3.76 -7.50 -6.94
C GLU A 112 -4.66 -6.27 -6.87
N HIS A 113 -5.50 -6.13 -7.90
CA HIS A 113 -6.64 -5.22 -7.89
C HIS A 113 -7.77 -5.81 -7.03
N VAL A 114 -8.11 -5.15 -5.93
CA VAL A 114 -9.18 -5.59 -5.02
C VAL A 114 -10.51 -5.70 -5.75
N LEU A 115 -10.82 -4.72 -6.60
CA LEU A 115 -12.02 -4.70 -7.42
C LEU A 115 -11.70 -5.20 -8.82
N PRO A 116 -12.65 -5.82 -9.55
CA PRO A 116 -12.38 -6.34 -10.88
C PRO A 116 -12.04 -5.20 -11.86
N TRP A 117 -10.76 -5.08 -12.23
CA TRP A 117 -10.25 -4.00 -13.10
C TRP A 117 -11.05 -3.87 -14.40
N LYS A 118 -11.37 -5.00 -15.05
CA LYS A 118 -12.17 -5.02 -16.30
C LYS A 118 -13.57 -4.44 -16.14
N LEU A 119 -14.17 -4.52 -14.95
CA LEU A 119 -15.50 -3.93 -14.70
C LEU A 119 -15.37 -2.43 -14.48
N LEU A 120 -14.40 -1.99 -13.69
CA LEU A 120 -14.18 -0.57 -13.44
C LEU A 120 -13.81 0.19 -14.73
N THR A 121 -12.96 -0.36 -15.60
CA THR A 121 -12.63 0.28 -16.90
C THR A 121 -13.85 0.62 -17.77
N ARG A 122 -15.00 -0.06 -17.57
CA ARG A 122 -16.20 0.10 -18.39
C ARG A 122 -17.18 1.15 -17.86
N SER A 123 -17.22 1.37 -16.55
CA SER A 123 -18.25 2.19 -15.92
C SER A 123 -17.73 3.21 -14.91
N TRP A 124 -16.46 3.11 -14.49
CA TRP A 124 -15.90 3.94 -13.43
C TRP A 124 -15.46 5.29 -13.95
N SER A 125 -15.90 6.34 -13.27
CA SER A 125 -15.60 7.74 -13.56
C SER A 125 -14.80 8.42 -12.45
N GLY A 126 -14.31 7.65 -11.48
CA GLY A 126 -13.48 8.15 -10.39
C GLY A 126 -11.98 8.08 -10.72
N PRO A 127 -11.13 7.80 -9.73
CA PRO A 127 -9.67 7.75 -9.92
C PRO A 127 -9.27 6.63 -10.86
N ASP A 128 -8.06 6.73 -11.39
CA ASP A 128 -7.47 5.73 -12.27
C ASP A 128 -7.64 4.30 -11.71
N VAL A 129 -8.04 3.38 -12.59
CA VAL A 129 -8.27 1.98 -12.26
C VAL A 129 -6.97 1.20 -12.09
N ASP A 130 -5.82 1.72 -12.48
CA ASP A 130 -4.54 1.11 -12.10
C ASP A 130 -3.94 1.76 -10.84
N ALA A 131 -4.65 2.71 -10.21
CA ALA A 131 -4.07 3.45 -9.10
C ALA A 131 -3.99 2.68 -7.77
N VAL A 132 -3.02 3.10 -6.94
CA VAL A 132 -2.60 2.45 -5.69
C VAL A 132 -3.71 2.27 -4.65
N TRP A 133 -4.74 3.14 -4.67
CA TRP A 133 -5.82 3.17 -3.68
C TRP A 133 -6.55 1.84 -3.45
N TYR A 134 -6.48 0.90 -4.39
CA TYR A 134 -7.07 -0.44 -4.23
C TYR A 134 -6.17 -1.58 -4.70
N LEU A 135 -4.86 -1.33 -4.79
CA LEU A 135 -3.85 -2.35 -4.99
C LEU A 135 -3.44 -2.96 -3.65
N VAL A 136 -3.45 -4.29 -3.55
CA VAL A 136 -3.00 -5.03 -2.36
C VAL A 136 -1.97 -6.09 -2.73
N LEU A 137 -1.30 -6.64 -1.72
CA LEU A 137 -0.47 -7.82 -1.89
C LEU A 137 -1.23 -9.07 -1.47
N SER A 138 -1.29 -10.06 -2.35
CA SER A 138 -1.95 -11.34 -2.08
C SER A 138 -1.05 -12.54 -2.32
N CYS A 139 -1.35 -13.63 -1.62
CA CYS A 139 -0.74 -14.92 -1.93
C CYS A 139 -1.43 -15.55 -3.15
N VAL A 140 -0.72 -16.48 -3.80
CA VAL A 140 -1.20 -17.17 -5.01
C VAL A 140 -2.57 -17.81 -4.79
N SER A 141 -2.79 -18.48 -3.65
CA SER A 141 -4.05 -19.18 -3.36
C SER A 141 -5.24 -18.23 -3.23
N CYS A 142 -5.06 -17.08 -2.57
CA CYS A 142 -6.13 -16.09 -2.42
C CYS A 142 -6.46 -15.42 -3.76
N ASN A 143 -5.44 -15.01 -4.51
CA ASN A 143 -5.62 -14.41 -5.84
C ASN A 143 -6.37 -15.36 -6.79
N GLN A 144 -6.00 -16.65 -6.81
CA GLN A 144 -6.66 -17.68 -7.62
C GLN A 144 -8.11 -17.95 -7.18
N ALA A 145 -8.40 -17.88 -5.88
CA ALA A 145 -9.75 -18.08 -5.36
C ALA A 145 -10.66 -16.87 -5.62
N LYS A 146 -10.13 -15.64 -5.53
CA LYS A 146 -10.87 -14.41 -5.80
C LYS A 146 -11.24 -14.26 -7.27
N GLN A 147 -10.28 -14.48 -8.18
CA GLN A 147 -10.44 -14.25 -9.62
C GLN A 147 -10.93 -12.81 -9.92
N ASP A 148 -11.77 -12.64 -10.94
CA ASP A 148 -12.39 -11.37 -11.35
C ASP A 148 -13.59 -11.00 -10.44
N ARG A 149 -13.67 -11.46 -9.18
CA ARG A 149 -14.73 -11.09 -8.22
C ARG A 149 -14.24 -10.04 -7.21
N ALA A 150 -15.15 -9.21 -6.72
CA ALA A 150 -14.89 -8.36 -5.56
C ALA A 150 -14.90 -9.20 -4.26
N PRO A 151 -14.12 -8.83 -3.23
CA PRO A 151 -14.28 -9.44 -1.91
C PRO A 151 -15.66 -9.10 -1.32
N HIS A 152 -16.14 -9.88 -0.37
CA HIS A 152 -17.37 -9.59 0.36
C HIS A 152 -17.29 -8.21 1.04
N GLU A 153 -18.40 -7.48 1.12
CA GLU A 153 -18.43 -6.08 1.59
C GLU A 153 -17.88 -5.91 3.01
N THR A 154 -17.99 -6.93 3.85
CA THR A 154 -17.45 -6.96 5.22
C THR A 154 -15.92 -6.87 5.27
N TRP A 155 -15.22 -7.12 4.16
CA TRP A 155 -13.77 -6.96 4.06
C TRP A 155 -13.37 -5.54 3.63
N MET A 156 -14.25 -4.77 2.99
CA MET A 156 -13.92 -3.42 2.50
C MET A 156 -13.49 -2.44 3.59
N PRO A 157 -14.04 -2.47 4.83
CA PRO A 157 -13.54 -1.63 5.93
C PRO A 157 -12.04 -1.81 6.20
N TRP A 158 -11.50 -3.02 5.97
CA TRP A 158 -10.07 -3.27 6.14
C TRP A 158 -9.22 -2.50 5.12
N LEU A 159 -9.62 -2.47 3.84
CA LEU A 159 -8.92 -1.69 2.81
C LEU A 159 -8.97 -0.19 3.12
N GLU A 160 -10.14 0.29 3.56
CA GLU A 160 -10.33 1.66 3.98
C GLU A 160 -9.41 2.03 5.14
N GLN A 161 -9.41 1.22 6.20
CA GLN A 161 -8.57 1.45 7.37
C GLN A 161 -7.09 1.46 6.98
N ARG A 162 -6.63 0.47 6.20
CA ARG A 162 -5.25 0.41 5.72
C ARG A 162 -4.83 1.67 4.97
N ASN A 163 -5.70 2.19 4.10
CA ASN A 163 -5.42 3.41 3.36
C ASN A 163 -5.38 4.65 4.27
N ASN A 164 -6.28 4.73 5.25
CA ASN A 164 -6.27 5.78 6.27
C ASN A 164 -4.98 5.73 7.11
N ASP A 165 -4.55 4.54 7.51
CA ASP A 165 -3.34 4.40 8.31
C ASP A 165 -2.08 4.85 7.55
N LEU A 166 -1.97 4.52 6.25
CA LEU A 166 -0.87 5.02 5.40
C LEU A 166 -0.85 6.56 5.33
N ILE A 167 -2.03 7.19 5.33
CA ILE A 167 -2.16 8.65 5.31
C ILE A 167 -1.77 9.25 6.67
N GLU A 168 -2.25 8.66 7.76
CA GLU A 168 -2.08 9.15 9.13
C GLU A 168 -0.66 8.91 9.65
N SER A 169 0.00 7.83 9.21
CA SER A 169 1.39 7.53 9.54
C SER A 169 2.41 8.34 8.72
N LEU A 170 1.96 9.31 7.92
CA LEU A 170 2.79 10.09 7.00
C LEU A 170 3.62 9.22 6.05
N HIS A 171 3.04 8.12 5.56
CA HIS A 171 3.70 7.29 4.58
C HIS A 171 3.99 8.11 3.30
N PRO A 172 5.08 7.85 2.55
CA PRO A 172 5.35 8.56 1.28
C PRO A 172 4.24 8.44 0.22
N LEU A 173 3.30 7.49 0.39
CA LEU A 173 2.11 7.35 -0.47
C LEU A 173 0.90 8.16 0.01
N ARG A 174 1.00 8.88 1.13
CA ARG A 174 -0.08 9.69 1.70
C ARG A 174 -0.71 10.61 0.67
N GLU A 175 0.11 11.41 0.00
CA GLU A 175 -0.36 12.40 -0.98
C GLU A 175 -0.94 11.75 -2.23
N VAL A 176 -0.41 10.59 -2.62
CA VAL A 176 -0.96 9.75 -3.70
C VAL A 176 -2.37 9.29 -3.34
N LEU A 177 -2.54 8.70 -2.15
CA LEU A 177 -3.84 8.20 -1.68
C LEU A 177 -4.85 9.33 -1.49
N MET A 178 -4.43 10.48 -0.93
CA MET A 178 -5.30 11.65 -0.78
C MET A 178 -5.71 12.25 -2.13
N ALA A 179 -4.80 12.34 -3.09
CA ALA A 179 -5.11 12.81 -4.44
C ALA A 179 -6.08 11.87 -5.18
N GLN A 180 -5.92 10.56 -4.97
CA GLN A 180 -6.79 9.55 -5.60
C GLN A 180 -8.15 9.51 -4.91
N THR A 181 -8.22 9.39 -3.59
CA THR A 181 -9.47 9.04 -2.90
C THR A 181 -10.14 10.19 -2.16
N GLY A 182 -9.43 11.30 -1.94
CA GLY A 182 -9.94 12.50 -1.29
C GLY A 182 -9.19 12.89 -0.01
N ALA A 183 -9.25 14.18 0.32
CA ALA A 183 -8.51 14.76 1.43
C ALA A 183 -9.03 14.33 2.82
N THR A 184 -10.31 13.99 2.95
CA THR A 184 -10.94 13.61 4.22
C THR A 184 -11.33 12.15 4.22
N SER A 185 -11.36 11.51 5.41
CA SER A 185 -11.78 10.11 5.55
C SER A 185 -13.15 9.86 4.91
N ALA A 186 -14.11 10.79 5.10
CA ALA A 186 -15.44 10.69 4.49
C ALA A 186 -15.43 10.68 2.94
N LEU A 187 -14.56 11.47 2.30
CA LEU A 187 -14.42 11.45 0.84
C LEU A 187 -13.81 10.13 0.37
N ARG A 188 -12.82 9.61 1.11
CA ARG A 188 -12.18 8.33 0.80
C ARG A 188 -13.16 7.17 0.94
N HIS A 189 -13.92 7.13 2.03
CA HIS A 189 -15.03 6.19 2.22
C HIS A 189 -15.99 6.21 1.04
N THR A 190 -16.46 7.40 0.66
CA THR A 190 -17.42 7.57 -0.43
C THR A 190 -16.86 7.07 -1.76
N THR A 191 -15.58 7.34 -2.04
CA THR A 191 -14.89 6.85 -3.25
C THR A 191 -14.83 5.32 -3.27
N LEU A 192 -14.39 4.70 -2.17
CA LEU A 192 -14.31 3.24 -2.04
C LEU A 192 -15.68 2.58 -2.18
N LYS A 193 -16.69 3.12 -1.49
CA LYS A 193 -18.07 2.62 -1.51
C LYS A 193 -18.66 2.68 -2.92
N ARG A 194 -18.52 3.81 -3.62
CA ARG A 194 -19.02 3.95 -5.00
C ARG A 194 -18.34 2.99 -5.96
N ALA A 195 -17.02 2.83 -5.86
CA ALA A 195 -16.30 1.91 -6.73
C ALA A 195 -16.72 0.45 -6.48
N TYR A 196 -16.91 0.08 -5.21
CA TYR A 196 -17.40 -1.23 -4.82
C TYR A 196 -18.82 -1.48 -5.35
N GLU A 197 -19.75 -0.58 -5.07
CA GLU A 197 -21.15 -0.66 -5.55
C GLU A 197 -21.19 -0.88 -7.06
N GLN A 198 -20.47 -0.06 -7.81
CA GLN A 198 -20.45 -0.13 -9.27
C GLN A 198 -19.81 -1.42 -9.81
N ALA A 199 -18.76 -1.92 -9.16
CA ALA A 199 -18.17 -3.21 -9.52
C ALA A 199 -19.15 -4.36 -9.26
N THR A 200 -19.86 -4.33 -8.13
CA THR A 200 -20.82 -5.38 -7.74
C THR A 200 -22.16 -5.30 -8.46
N GLU A 201 -22.55 -4.13 -8.97
CA GLU A 201 -23.72 -3.99 -9.84
C GLU A 201 -23.50 -4.71 -11.18
N LEU A 202 -22.30 -4.60 -11.74
CA LEU A 202 -21.93 -5.29 -12.99
C LEU A 202 -21.67 -6.80 -12.80
N LEU A 203 -21.12 -7.20 -11.65
CA LEU A 203 -20.91 -8.59 -11.28
C LEU A 203 -21.28 -8.80 -9.80
N PRO A 204 -22.52 -9.24 -9.51
CA PRO A 204 -22.97 -9.45 -8.14
C PRO A 204 -22.29 -10.62 -7.42
N SER A 205 -21.57 -11.49 -8.14
CA SER A 205 -20.85 -12.60 -7.54
C SER A 205 -19.61 -12.08 -6.78
N VAL A 206 -19.71 -12.10 -5.46
CA VAL A 206 -18.61 -11.75 -4.56
C VAL A 206 -17.85 -12.99 -4.08
N TRP A 207 -16.62 -12.78 -3.61
CA TRP A 207 -15.78 -13.80 -2.99
C TRP A 207 -15.60 -13.49 -1.50
N THR A 208 -15.82 -14.47 -0.63
CA THR A 208 -15.54 -14.30 0.80
C THR A 208 -14.06 -14.63 1.07
N PRO A 209 -13.24 -13.67 1.51
CA PRO A 209 -11.87 -13.96 1.91
C PRO A 209 -11.84 -14.99 3.05
N PRO A 210 -10.79 -15.83 3.15
CA PRO A 210 -10.58 -16.67 4.31
C PRO A 210 -10.61 -15.81 5.57
N ALA A 211 -11.09 -16.35 6.69
CA ALA A 211 -11.05 -15.66 7.98
C ALA A 211 -9.58 -15.38 8.36
N GLY A 212 -9.09 -14.19 8.00
CA GLY A 212 -7.89 -13.58 8.55
C GLY A 212 -8.30 -12.65 9.69
N ALA A 213 -7.43 -12.48 10.68
CA ALA A 213 -7.66 -11.59 11.80
C ALA A 213 -7.68 -10.13 11.33
N HIS A 214 -8.79 -9.69 10.76
CA HIS A 214 -9.07 -8.29 10.45
C HIS A 214 -10.09 -7.81 11.48
N PHE A 215 -9.67 -7.78 12.74
CA PHE A 215 -10.36 -7.14 13.86
C PHE A 215 -9.41 -6.15 14.51
#